data_AF-E6YJA9-F1
#
_entry.id   AF-E6YJA9-F1
#
_cell.length_a   1.000
_cell.length_b   1.000
_cell.length_c   1.000
_cell.angle_alpha   90.00
_cell.angle_beta   90.00
_cell.angle_gamma   90.00
#
_symmetry.space_group_name_H-M   'P 1'
#
loop_
_entity.id
_entity.type
_entity.pdbx_description
1 polymer ?
#
loop_
_entity_poly.entity_id
_entity_poly.type
_entity_poly.pdbx_seq_one_letter_code
_entity_poly.pdbx_strand_id
1 'polypeptide(L)'
;MKKIGFIIFIFTWLIGTGVQASVSDVIKNNEKKEMQSVDATVFVFTYRLMREIEKAFQPIIASPQQVMRSLCGFPVMNSRQLVYGYAAFYDDIILQDIMAFNKSLSVHHKSIVGPLTAQILQHLQNHRKLMEKARILDLSVDVVEALLMDESFKMDVLLAKVGTEISSSVFDTFYEVDMKKLNQVSTDIKNGLKKKCVTHPSIEKLF
;
A
#
# COMPACT_ATOMS: atom_id res chain seq x y z
N MET A 1 -36.09 49.68 -41.71
CA MET A 1 -34.76 49.41 -41.12
C MET A 1 -34.85 48.15 -40.29
N LYS A 2 -34.06 47.12 -40.65
CA LYS A 2 -34.15 45.74 -40.16
C LYS A 2 -32.94 45.43 -39.26
N LYS A 3 -33.24 44.75 -38.14
CA LYS A 3 -32.48 43.67 -37.46
C LYS A 3 -31.22 44.01 -36.65
N ILE A 4 -31.40 43.96 -35.33
CA ILE A 4 -30.72 43.08 -34.33
C ILE A 4 -29.47 42.33 -34.83
N GLY A 5 -28.37 42.43 -34.07
CA GLY A 5 -27.23 41.52 -34.19
C GLY A 5 -26.11 41.81 -33.18
N PHE A 6 -26.26 41.28 -31.95
CA PHE A 6 -25.24 41.21 -30.92
C PHE A 6 -24.39 39.96 -31.19
N ILE A 7 -23.16 40.09 -31.73
CA ILE A 7 -22.16 39.00 -31.72
C ILE A 7 -20.77 39.63 -31.55
N ILE A 8 -20.21 39.46 -30.36
CA ILE A 8 -18.81 39.71 -30.03
C ILE A 8 -17.98 38.65 -30.77
N PHE A 9 -17.32 39.07 -31.84
CA PHE A 9 -16.32 38.29 -32.56
C PHE A 9 -14.97 38.50 -31.86
N ILE A 10 -14.55 37.54 -31.05
CA ILE A 10 -13.12 37.33 -30.74
C ILE A 10 -12.78 36.00 -31.39
N PHE A 11 -12.24 36.02 -32.59
CA PHE A 11 -11.36 34.96 -33.09
C PHE A 11 -10.59 35.48 -34.31
N THR A 12 -9.40 34.90 -34.48
CA THR A 12 -8.34 35.16 -35.47
C THR A 12 -7.35 36.23 -35.04
N TRP A 13 -6.07 35.94 -34.85
CA TRP A 13 -5.16 35.18 -35.72
C TRP A 13 -3.91 34.74 -34.91
N LEU A 14 -3.56 33.44 -34.84
CA LEU A 14 -2.50 32.71 -35.61
C LEU A 14 -1.06 32.90 -35.08
N ILE A 15 -0.11 31.95 -35.08
CA ILE A 15 0.02 30.50 -35.39
C ILE A 15 1.31 30.06 -34.68
N GLY A 16 1.32 28.85 -34.11
CA GLY A 16 2.56 28.18 -33.70
C GLY A 16 2.34 26.68 -33.57
N THR A 17 2.44 25.98 -34.71
CA THR A 17 2.63 24.53 -34.87
C THR A 17 1.65 23.54 -34.21
N GLY A 18 0.81 22.95 -35.07
CA GLY A 18 0.60 21.50 -35.12
C GLY A 18 -0.30 20.84 -34.06
N VAL A 19 -1.36 20.18 -34.58
CA VAL A 19 -2.33 19.32 -33.88
C VAL A 19 -3.49 20.09 -33.25
N GLN A 20 -4.55 20.29 -34.04
CA GLN A 20 -5.91 20.43 -33.51
C GLN A 20 -6.26 19.11 -32.81
N ALA A 21 -5.91 18.98 -31.53
CA ALA A 21 -6.43 17.91 -30.70
C ALA A 21 -7.95 18.07 -30.67
N SER A 22 -8.70 17.05 -31.11
CA SER A 22 -10.15 17.10 -31.02
C SER A 22 -10.54 17.22 -29.54
N VAL A 23 -11.71 17.78 -29.23
CA VAL A 23 -12.21 17.83 -27.83
C VAL A 23 -12.20 16.42 -27.20
N SER A 24 -12.42 15.38 -28.01
CA SER A 24 -12.28 13.98 -27.61
C SER A 24 -10.85 13.59 -27.26
N ASP A 25 -9.85 14.06 -28.01
CA ASP A 25 -8.43 13.83 -27.72
C ASP A 25 -7.98 14.60 -26.46
N VAL A 26 -8.51 15.80 -26.24
CA VAL A 26 -8.25 16.59 -25.01
C VAL A 26 -8.87 15.90 -23.79
N ILE A 27 -10.11 15.41 -23.90
CA ILE A 27 -10.79 14.64 -22.83
C ILE A 27 -10.02 13.36 -22.53
N LYS A 28 -9.66 12.56 -23.55
CA LYS A 28 -8.86 11.33 -23.38
C LYS A 28 -7.47 11.61 -22.79
N ASN A 29 -6.83 12.71 -23.18
CA ASN A 29 -5.54 13.10 -22.63
C ASN A 29 -5.65 13.53 -21.16
N ASN A 30 -6.75 14.21 -20.79
CA ASN A 30 -7.04 14.54 -19.40
C ASN A 30 -7.35 13.29 -18.56
N GLU A 31 -8.16 12.37 -19.06
CA GLU A 31 -8.42 11.07 -18.41
C GLU A 31 -7.13 10.26 -18.20
N LYS A 32 -6.24 10.23 -19.20
CA LYS A 32 -4.96 9.53 -19.10
C LYS A 32 -4.03 10.16 -18.05
N LYS A 33 -3.95 11.50 -18.00
CA LYS A 33 -3.17 12.21 -16.98
C LYS A 33 -3.74 12.00 -15.59
N GLU A 34 -5.05 12.01 -15.46
CA GLU A 34 -5.75 11.76 -14.19
C GLU A 34 -5.51 10.34 -13.69
N MET A 35 -5.62 9.33 -14.57
CA MET A 35 -5.25 7.94 -14.26
C MET A 35 -3.79 7.79 -13.79
N GLN A 36 -2.85 8.48 -14.44
CA GLN A 36 -1.45 8.48 -14.02
C GLN A 36 -1.26 9.13 -12.65
N SER A 37 -1.97 10.22 -12.37
CA SER A 37 -1.94 10.90 -11.06
C SER A 37 -2.51 10.02 -9.94
N VAL A 38 -3.63 9.33 -10.20
CA VAL A 38 -4.22 8.37 -9.26
C VAL A 38 -3.26 7.22 -8.99
N ASP A 39 -2.71 6.59 -10.04
CA ASP A 39 -1.78 5.46 -9.91
C ASP A 39 -0.53 5.83 -9.11
N ALA A 40 0.03 7.02 -9.37
CA ALA A 40 1.17 7.55 -8.64
C ALA A 40 0.84 7.86 -7.16
N THR A 41 -0.36 8.38 -6.88
CA THR A 41 -0.83 8.67 -5.51
C THR A 41 -1.03 7.38 -4.71
N VAL A 42 -1.71 6.38 -5.29
CA VAL A 42 -1.89 5.06 -4.69
C VAL A 42 -0.56 4.40 -4.42
N PHE A 43 0.38 4.49 -5.35
CA PHE A 43 1.73 3.96 -5.20
C PHE A 43 2.46 4.57 -3.99
N VAL A 44 2.53 5.90 -3.90
CA VAL A 44 3.25 6.58 -2.80
C VAL A 44 2.60 6.30 -1.45
N PHE A 45 1.26 6.34 -1.38
CA PHE A 45 0.54 6.00 -0.15
C PHE A 45 0.88 4.57 0.30
N THR A 46 0.80 3.62 -0.62
CA THR A 46 1.05 2.22 -0.32
C THR A 46 2.48 1.99 0.10
N TYR A 47 3.47 2.59 -0.58
CA TYR A 47 4.87 2.48 -0.19
C TYR A 47 5.08 2.97 1.26
N ARG A 48 4.52 4.13 1.62
CA ARG A 48 4.61 4.66 3.00
C ARG A 48 3.94 3.75 4.02
N LEU A 49 2.75 3.23 3.70
CA LEU A 49 2.04 2.28 4.54
C LEU A 49 2.87 1.01 4.79
N MET A 50 3.44 0.44 3.73
CA MET A 50 4.31 -0.74 3.84
C MET A 50 5.53 -0.45 4.72
N ARG A 51 6.16 0.72 4.62
CA ARG A 51 7.28 1.10 5.49
C ARG A 51 6.91 1.18 6.97
N GLU A 52 5.75 1.73 7.30
CA GLU A 52 5.29 1.77 8.69
C GLU A 52 4.96 0.37 9.22
N ILE A 53 4.45 -0.51 8.35
CA ILE A 53 4.16 -1.90 8.68
C ILE A 53 5.45 -2.69 8.92
N GLU A 54 6.46 -2.53 8.05
CA GLU A 54 7.78 -3.13 8.23
C GLU A 54 8.42 -2.68 9.54
N LYS A 55 8.40 -1.38 9.86
CA LYS A 55 8.88 -0.84 11.15
C LYS A 55 8.16 -1.48 12.34
N ALA A 56 6.87 -1.76 12.21
CA ALA A 56 6.09 -2.39 13.26
C ALA A 56 6.40 -3.89 13.40
N PHE A 57 6.55 -4.62 12.30
CA PHE A 57 6.78 -6.06 12.30
C PHE A 57 8.23 -6.47 12.53
N GLN A 58 9.22 -5.70 12.07
CA GLN A 58 10.65 -6.02 12.24
C GLN A 58 11.02 -6.40 13.69
N PRO A 59 10.75 -5.58 14.72
CA PRO A 59 11.08 -5.95 16.10
C PRO A 59 10.29 -7.18 16.60
N ILE A 60 9.12 -7.45 16.02
CA ILE A 60 8.28 -8.62 16.36
C ILE A 60 8.88 -9.89 15.75
N ILE A 61 9.35 -9.81 14.50
CA ILE A 61 10.00 -10.90 13.77
C ILE A 61 11.38 -11.21 14.36
N ALA A 62 12.12 -10.19 14.77
CA ALA A 62 13.44 -10.33 15.41
C ALA A 62 13.37 -11.07 16.75
N SER A 63 12.26 -10.98 17.48
CA SER A 63 12.12 -11.53 18.84
C SER A 63 10.70 -12.02 19.15
N PRO A 64 10.17 -13.00 18.40
CA PRO A 64 8.76 -13.36 18.44
C PRO A 64 8.34 -13.92 19.80
N GLN A 65 9.19 -14.72 20.44
CA GLN A 65 8.90 -15.26 21.78
C GLN A 65 8.79 -14.17 22.84
N GLN A 66 9.74 -13.23 22.86
CA GLN A 66 9.75 -12.13 23.84
C GLN A 66 8.57 -11.20 23.63
N VAL A 67 8.30 -10.81 22.38
CA VAL A 67 7.20 -9.90 22.05
C VAL A 67 5.86 -10.56 22.34
N MET A 68 5.63 -11.81 21.91
CA MET A 68 4.37 -12.50 22.20
C MET A 68 4.19 -12.74 23.69
N ARG A 69 5.25 -13.06 24.45
CA ARG A 69 5.17 -13.15 25.92
C ARG A 69 4.75 -11.83 26.56
N SER A 70 5.32 -10.71 26.09
CA SER A 70 4.95 -9.37 26.56
C SER A 70 3.49 -9.02 26.24
N LEU A 71 3.03 -9.35 25.03
CA LEU A 71 1.64 -9.08 24.60
C LEU A 71 0.61 -9.97 25.30
N CYS A 72 0.91 -11.25 25.47
CA CYS A 72 0.00 -12.25 26.02
C CYS A 72 0.05 -12.37 27.55
N GLY A 73 1.16 -11.98 28.18
CA GLY A 73 1.40 -12.19 29.61
C GLY A 73 1.89 -13.60 29.98
N PHE A 74 2.03 -14.51 29.01
CA PHE A 74 2.49 -15.88 29.20
C PHE A 74 3.33 -16.38 28.01
N PRO A 75 4.19 -17.41 28.18
CA PRO A 75 4.98 -17.96 27.07
C PRO A 75 4.11 -18.54 25.95
N VAL A 76 4.45 -18.25 24.70
CA VAL A 76 3.75 -18.76 23.50
C VAL A 76 4.69 -19.68 22.72
N MET A 77 4.43 -20.99 22.75
CA MET A 77 5.31 -22.02 22.17
C MET A 77 5.57 -21.79 20.67
N ASN A 78 4.51 -21.57 19.88
CA ASN A 78 4.60 -21.39 18.43
C ASN A 78 4.58 -19.90 18.03
N SER A 79 5.18 -19.04 18.86
CA SER A 79 5.17 -17.58 18.66
C SER A 79 5.65 -17.14 17.29
N ARG A 80 6.71 -17.77 16.76
CA ARG A 80 7.25 -17.47 15.43
C ARG A 80 6.23 -17.72 14.31
N GLN A 81 5.68 -18.93 14.26
CA GLN A 81 4.67 -19.30 13.27
C GLN A 81 3.41 -18.44 13.39
N LEU A 82 3.01 -18.09 14.63
CA LEU A 82 1.88 -17.19 14.86
C LEU A 82 2.15 -15.79 14.31
N VAL A 83 3.33 -15.22 14.58
CA VAL A 83 3.74 -13.91 14.03
C VAL A 83 3.77 -13.96 12.51
N TYR A 84 4.38 -15.00 11.91
CA TYR A 84 4.48 -15.11 10.45
C TYR A 84 3.11 -15.27 9.78
N GLY A 85 2.23 -16.09 10.37
CA GLY A 85 0.86 -16.22 9.89
C GLY A 85 0.05 -14.93 10.04
N TYR A 86 0.29 -14.18 11.11
CA TYR A 86 -0.38 -12.89 11.27
C TYR A 86 0.13 -11.84 10.29
N ALA A 87 1.44 -11.80 9.99
CA ALA A 87 1.99 -10.93 8.96
C ALA A 87 1.40 -11.24 7.57
N ALA A 88 1.34 -12.53 7.19
CA ALA A 88 0.71 -12.95 5.94
C ALA A 88 -0.79 -12.58 5.86
N PHE A 89 -1.52 -12.73 6.97
CA PHE A 89 -2.91 -12.28 7.06
C PHE A 89 -3.04 -10.76 6.96
N TYR A 90 -2.11 -10.00 7.54
CA TYR A 90 -2.13 -8.55 7.51
C TYR A 90 -1.91 -8.01 6.08
N ASP A 91 -1.14 -8.70 5.24
CA ASP A 91 -1.00 -8.36 3.82
C ASP A 91 -2.35 -8.39 3.08
N ASP A 92 -3.26 -9.29 3.44
CA ASP A 92 -4.61 -9.34 2.85
C ASP A 92 -5.45 -8.10 3.26
N ILE A 93 -5.23 -7.56 4.47
CA ILE A 93 -5.85 -6.30 4.93
C ILE A 93 -5.30 -5.12 4.12
N ILE A 94 -3.97 -5.04 3.96
CA ILE A 94 -3.31 -4.00 3.17
C ILE A 94 -3.84 -4.01 1.73
N LEU A 95 -3.96 -5.20 1.13
CA LEU A 95 -4.48 -5.36 -0.22
C LEU A 95 -5.89 -4.75 -0.36
N GLN A 96 -6.78 -5.03 0.60
CA GLN A 96 -8.13 -4.47 0.60
C GLN A 96 -8.11 -2.94 0.75
N ASP A 97 -7.25 -2.42 1.61
CA ASP A 97 -7.11 -0.98 1.84
C ASP A 97 -6.63 -0.24 0.58
N ILE A 98 -5.64 -0.80 -0.13
CA ILE A 98 -5.14 -0.23 -1.39
C ILE A 98 -6.23 -0.22 -2.45
N MET A 99 -6.96 -1.33 -2.60
CA MET A 99 -8.03 -1.42 -3.58
C MET A 99 -9.18 -0.46 -3.27
N ALA A 100 -9.50 -0.26 -1.98
CA ALA A 100 -10.49 0.71 -1.55
C ALA A 100 -10.02 2.15 -1.84
N PHE A 101 -8.75 2.47 -1.55
CA PHE A 101 -8.15 3.78 -1.83
C PHE A 101 -8.07 4.09 -3.33
N ASN A 102 -7.66 3.12 -4.14
CA ASN A 102 -7.66 3.26 -5.60
C ASN A 102 -9.08 3.54 -6.13
N LYS A 103 -10.08 2.83 -5.60
CA LYS A 103 -11.48 3.05 -5.98
C LYS A 103 -11.99 4.44 -5.58
N SER A 104 -11.58 4.96 -4.42
CA SER A 104 -12.00 6.30 -3.97
C SER A 104 -11.38 7.43 -4.80
N LEU A 105 -10.21 7.20 -5.39
CA LEU A 105 -9.52 8.19 -6.22
C LEU A 105 -9.91 8.13 -7.71
N SER A 106 -10.50 7.03 -8.19
CA SER A 106 -10.87 6.92 -9.61
C SER A 106 -12.11 7.72 -9.98
N VAL A 107 -12.03 8.40 -11.12
CA VAL A 107 -13.20 8.96 -11.83
C VAL A 107 -14.22 7.85 -12.06
N HIS A 108 -15.47 8.10 -11.69
CA HIS A 108 -16.58 7.14 -11.76
C HIS A 108 -16.50 5.91 -10.83
N HIS A 109 -15.63 5.90 -9.81
CA HIS A 109 -15.52 4.79 -8.84
C HIS A 109 -15.21 3.42 -9.47
N LYS A 110 -14.64 3.40 -10.68
CA LYS A 110 -14.19 2.17 -11.33
C LYS A 110 -12.75 1.90 -10.89
N SER A 111 -12.48 0.76 -10.24
CA SER A 111 -11.12 0.40 -9.83
C SER A 111 -10.29 -0.01 -11.06
N ILE A 112 -9.72 0.96 -11.77
CA ILE A 112 -8.72 0.69 -12.80
C ILE A 112 -7.36 0.71 -12.10
N VAL A 113 -6.66 -0.43 -12.13
CA VAL A 113 -5.34 -0.57 -11.51
C VAL A 113 -4.30 -0.13 -12.53
N GLY A 114 -3.57 0.93 -12.22
CA GLY A 114 -2.46 1.39 -13.06
C GLY A 114 -1.19 0.54 -12.89
N PRO A 115 -0.19 0.74 -13.77
CA PRO A 115 1.04 -0.06 -13.78
C PRO A 115 1.88 0.04 -12.51
N LEU A 116 1.87 1.17 -11.80
CA LEU A 116 2.62 1.34 -10.55
C LEU A 116 1.93 0.61 -9.40
N THR A 117 0.62 0.78 -9.28
CA THR A 117 -0.20 0.06 -8.31
C THR A 117 -0.06 -1.45 -8.53
N ALA A 118 -0.12 -1.93 -9.78
CA ALA A 118 0.05 -3.35 -10.10
C ALA A 118 1.39 -3.92 -9.61
N GLN A 119 2.49 -3.17 -9.76
CA GLN A 119 3.80 -3.60 -9.26
C GLN A 119 3.84 -3.71 -7.74
N ILE A 120 3.21 -2.76 -7.03
CA ILE A 120 3.12 -2.80 -5.56
C ILE A 120 2.24 -3.97 -5.08
N LEU A 121 1.13 -4.23 -5.76
CA LEU A 121 0.26 -5.37 -5.45
C LEU A 121 1.01 -6.70 -5.65
N GLN A 122 1.82 -6.79 -6.71
CA GLN A 122 2.66 -7.98 -6.93
C GLN A 122 3.71 -8.16 -5.83
N HIS A 123 4.31 -7.06 -5.36
CA HIS A 123 5.26 -7.11 -4.27
C HIS A 123 4.61 -7.56 -2.95
N LEU A 124 3.44 -7.02 -2.59
CA LEU A 124 2.66 -7.50 -1.43
C LEU A 124 2.32 -8.98 -1.52
N GLN A 125 1.94 -9.47 -2.71
CA GLN A 125 1.68 -10.89 -2.91
C GLN A 125 2.93 -11.75 -2.71
N ASN A 126 4.11 -11.26 -3.10
CA ASN A 126 5.37 -11.96 -2.90
C ASN A 126 5.76 -11.99 -1.41
N HIS A 127 5.63 -10.86 -0.72
CA HIS A 127 5.81 -10.77 0.73
C HIS A 127 4.90 -11.75 1.47
N ARG A 128 3.61 -11.79 1.12
CA ARG A 128 2.65 -12.76 1.70
C ARG A 128 3.07 -14.21 1.51
N LYS A 129 3.48 -14.57 0.28
CA LYS A 129 3.94 -15.94 -0.04
C LYS A 129 5.20 -16.29 0.76
N LEU A 130 6.12 -15.35 0.93
CA LEU A 130 7.32 -15.50 1.75
C LEU A 130 6.94 -15.76 3.21
N MET A 131 6.04 -14.96 3.79
CA MET A 131 5.61 -15.13 5.18
C MET A 131 4.85 -16.44 5.42
N GLU A 132 3.98 -16.85 4.49
CA GLU A 132 3.33 -18.17 4.55
C GLU A 132 4.35 -19.32 4.46
N LYS A 133 5.33 -19.21 3.54
CA LYS A 133 6.40 -20.20 3.44
C LYS A 133 7.23 -20.25 4.71
N ALA A 134 7.57 -19.09 5.28
CA ALA A 134 8.29 -18.97 6.54
C ALA A 134 7.53 -19.64 7.69
N ARG A 135 6.21 -19.45 7.74
CA ARG A 135 5.32 -20.09 8.73
C ARG A 135 5.31 -21.62 8.58
N ILE A 136 5.05 -22.11 7.37
CA ILE A 136 4.89 -23.54 7.09
C ILE A 136 6.18 -24.31 7.36
N LEU A 137 7.33 -23.72 6.99
CA LEU A 137 8.65 -24.34 7.15
C LEU A 137 9.32 -24.00 8.48
N ASP A 138 8.67 -23.21 9.35
CA ASP A 138 9.22 -22.69 10.60
C ASP A 138 10.65 -22.11 10.45
N LEU A 139 10.84 -21.28 9.41
CA LEU A 139 12.15 -20.70 9.10
C LEU A 139 12.68 -19.89 10.29
N SER A 140 13.99 -19.92 10.52
CA SER A 140 14.61 -19.13 11.58
C SER A 140 14.43 -17.63 11.34
N VAL A 141 14.57 -16.85 12.42
CA VAL A 141 14.49 -15.38 12.37
C VAL A 141 15.49 -14.82 11.38
N ASP A 142 16.76 -15.24 11.45
CA ASP A 142 17.83 -14.75 10.56
C ASP A 142 17.53 -14.97 9.07
N VAL A 143 16.94 -16.13 8.73
CA VAL A 143 16.56 -16.43 7.34
C VAL A 143 15.43 -15.52 6.89
N VAL A 144 14.42 -15.31 7.73
CA VAL A 144 13.29 -14.45 7.38
C VAL A 144 13.71 -12.99 7.29
N GLU A 145 14.53 -12.49 8.21
CA GLU A 145 15.08 -11.13 8.15
C GLU A 145 15.86 -10.90 6.85
N ALA A 146 16.74 -11.83 6.46
CA ALA A 146 17.49 -11.71 5.21
C ALA A 146 16.58 -11.68 3.97
N LEU A 147 15.53 -12.52 3.94
CA LEU A 147 14.57 -12.53 2.84
C LEU A 147 13.71 -11.25 2.80
N LEU A 148 13.35 -10.71 3.96
CA LEU A 148 12.61 -9.45 4.05
C LEU A 148 13.46 -8.25 3.63
N MET A 149 14.75 -8.22 3.98
CA MET A 149 15.66 -7.17 3.52
C MET A 149 15.76 -7.12 1.98
N ASP A 150 15.82 -8.27 1.32
CA ASP A 150 15.81 -8.36 -0.14
C ASP A 150 14.50 -7.82 -0.75
N GLU A 151 13.36 -8.18 -0.16
CA GLU A 151 12.05 -7.68 -0.58
C GLU A 151 11.91 -6.15 -0.37
N SER A 152 12.29 -5.62 0.80
CA SER A 152 12.29 -4.18 1.07
C SER A 152 13.22 -3.41 0.11
N PHE A 153 14.37 -3.99 -0.26
CA PHE A 153 15.28 -3.39 -1.24
C PHE A 153 14.66 -3.28 -2.63
N LYS A 154 13.91 -4.30 -3.08
CA LYS A 154 13.18 -4.25 -4.37
C LYS A 154 12.18 -3.09 -4.40
N MET A 155 11.53 -2.78 -3.28
CA MET A 155 10.63 -1.64 -3.16
C MET A 155 11.34 -0.30 -3.23
N ASP A 156 12.52 -0.17 -2.62
CA ASP A 156 13.33 1.05 -2.74
C ASP A 156 13.80 1.31 -4.15
N VAL A 157 14.24 0.26 -4.86
CA VAL A 157 14.61 0.37 -6.27
C VAL A 157 13.42 0.82 -7.10
N LEU A 158 12.22 0.31 -6.79
CA LEU A 158 11.01 0.69 -7.49
C LEU A 158 10.61 2.15 -7.21
N LEU A 159 10.66 2.61 -5.95
CA LEU A 159 10.46 4.01 -5.62
C LEU A 159 11.50 4.92 -6.29
N ALA A 160 12.78 4.54 -6.30
CA ALA A 160 13.84 5.34 -6.91
C ALA A 160 13.64 5.49 -8.43
N LYS A 161 13.19 4.43 -9.11
CA LYS A 161 12.89 4.45 -10.55
C LYS A 161 11.71 5.36 -10.89
N VAL A 162 10.72 5.41 -10.02
CA VAL A 162 9.45 6.11 -10.29
C VAL A 162 9.42 7.51 -9.63
N GLY A 163 10.30 7.78 -8.67
CA GLY A 163 10.38 9.05 -7.94
C GLY A 163 10.67 10.27 -8.83
N THR A 164 11.39 10.08 -9.94
CA THR A 164 11.58 11.11 -10.95
C THR A 164 10.30 11.45 -11.73
N GLU A 165 9.40 10.47 -11.90
CA GLU A 165 8.11 10.62 -12.62
C GLU A 165 7.00 11.17 -11.69
N ILE A 166 7.07 10.89 -10.38
CA ILE A 166 6.06 11.23 -9.37
C ILE A 166 6.12 12.70 -8.91
N SER A 167 7.28 13.37 -9.03
CA SER A 167 7.56 14.67 -8.40
C SER A 167 6.70 15.86 -8.85
N SER A 168 5.86 15.72 -9.88
CA SER A 168 5.01 16.79 -10.41
C SER A 168 3.51 16.65 -10.13
N SER A 169 3.02 15.54 -9.58
CA SER A 169 1.57 15.22 -9.61
C SER A 169 0.92 14.76 -8.29
N VAL A 170 1.69 14.46 -7.23
CA VAL A 170 1.20 13.61 -6.12
C VAL A 170 1.08 14.32 -4.75
N PHE A 171 1.62 15.53 -4.60
CA PHE A 171 1.81 16.12 -3.27
C PHE A 171 0.60 16.85 -2.66
N ASP A 172 -0.40 17.26 -3.45
CA ASP A 172 -1.55 18.04 -2.93
C ASP A 172 -2.73 17.19 -2.45
N THR A 173 -2.73 15.87 -2.68
CA THR A 173 -3.88 14.98 -2.43
C THR A 173 -3.85 14.23 -1.11
N PHE A 174 -2.81 14.37 -0.29
CA PHE A 174 -2.73 13.69 1.01
C PHE A 174 -3.56 14.41 2.08
N TYR A 175 -4.74 13.86 2.40
CA TYR A 175 -5.56 14.34 3.49
C TYR A 175 -5.04 13.82 4.85
N GLU A 176 -5.21 14.60 5.92
CA GLU A 176 -4.79 14.24 7.30
C GLU A 176 -5.35 12.89 7.80
N VAL A 177 -6.50 12.47 7.28
CA VAL A 177 -7.16 11.20 7.63
C VAL A 177 -6.30 9.99 7.24
N ASP A 178 -5.62 10.05 6.10
CA ASP A 178 -4.75 8.97 5.62
C ASP A 178 -3.50 8.81 6.49
N MET A 179 -3.00 9.92 7.05
CA MET A 179 -1.86 9.94 7.97
C MET A 179 -2.21 9.38 9.36
N LYS A 180 -3.47 9.52 9.80
CA LYS A 180 -3.92 8.97 11.09
C LYS A 180 -3.83 7.44 11.11
N LYS A 181 -4.14 6.78 9.99
CA LYS A 181 -4.02 5.32 9.85
C LYS A 181 -2.57 4.86 9.94
N LEU A 182 -1.64 5.57 9.29
CA LEU A 182 -0.20 5.30 9.39
C LEU A 182 0.30 5.34 10.84
N ASN A 183 -0.16 6.32 11.62
CA ASN A 183 0.23 6.46 13.03
C ASN A 183 -0.34 5.35 13.95
N GLN A 184 -1.35 4.61 13.52
CA GLN A 184 -2.02 3.56 14.31
C GLN A 184 -1.52 2.15 14.00
N VAL A 185 -0.85 1.94 12.86
CA VAL A 185 -0.35 0.64 12.36
C VAL A 185 0.30 -0.22 13.46
N SER A 186 1.25 0.34 14.20
CA SER A 186 1.97 -0.41 15.25
C SER A 186 1.03 -0.92 16.35
N THR A 187 0.07 -0.09 16.76
CA THR A 187 -0.91 -0.43 17.80
C THR A 187 -1.89 -1.48 17.28
N ASP A 188 -2.36 -1.34 16.04
CA ASP A 188 -3.30 -2.27 15.41
C ASP A 188 -2.69 -3.67 15.26
N ILE A 189 -1.44 -3.76 14.79
CA ILE A 189 -0.70 -5.02 14.67
C ILE A 189 -0.56 -5.69 16.03
N LYS A 190 -0.10 -4.95 17.05
CA LYS A 190 0.09 -5.48 18.42
C LYS A 190 -1.23 -5.96 19.03
N ASN A 191 -2.31 -5.20 18.86
CA ASN A 191 -3.64 -5.57 19.33
C ASN A 191 -4.18 -6.80 18.59
N GLY A 192 -3.95 -6.90 17.28
CA GLY A 192 -4.33 -8.06 16.49
C GLY A 192 -3.59 -9.32 16.90
N LEU A 193 -2.28 -9.24 17.12
CA LEU A 193 -1.47 -10.34 17.68
C LEU A 193 -1.93 -10.73 19.09
N LYS A 194 -2.25 -9.75 19.94
CA LYS A 194 -2.77 -10.00 21.29
C LYS A 194 -4.09 -10.79 21.26
N LYS A 195 -4.97 -10.53 20.29
CA LYS A 195 -6.22 -11.30 20.11
C LYS A 195 -5.97 -12.77 19.71
N LYS A 196 -4.77 -13.12 19.25
CA LYS A 196 -4.38 -14.49 18.90
C LYS A 196 -3.70 -15.24 20.06
N CYS A 197 -3.54 -14.59 21.21
CA CYS A 197 -3.05 -15.26 22.42
C CYS A 197 -4.07 -16.31 22.88
N VAL A 198 -3.70 -17.59 22.78
CA VAL A 198 -4.46 -18.70 23.35
C VAL A 198 -3.63 -19.27 24.48
N THR A 199 -4.20 -19.32 25.69
CA THR A 199 -3.59 -20.06 26.79
C THR A 199 -3.56 -21.53 26.43
N HIS A 200 -2.38 -22.15 26.35
CA HIS A 200 -2.34 -23.59 26.36
C HIS A 200 -2.97 -24.08 27.66
N PRO A 201 -3.88 -25.08 27.62
CA PRO A 201 -4.34 -25.70 28.83
C PRO A 201 -3.10 -26.18 29.59
N SER A 202 -2.97 -25.73 30.84
CA SER A 202 -1.90 -26.14 31.74
C SER A 202 -1.85 -27.66 31.76
N ILE A 203 -0.69 -28.24 31.47
CA ILE A 203 -0.41 -29.68 31.57
C ILE A 203 -0.57 -30.19 33.02
N GLU A 204 -0.93 -29.32 33.98
CA GLU A 204 -1.23 -29.65 35.38
C GLU A 204 -2.55 -30.41 35.63
N LYS A 205 -3.15 -31.05 34.62
CA LYS A 205 -4.28 -31.99 34.81
C LYS A 205 -4.03 -33.39 34.26
N LEU A 206 -2.79 -33.76 33.98
CA LEU A 206 -2.42 -35.08 33.45
C LEU A 206 -1.45 -35.88 34.34
N PHE A 207 -1.27 -35.49 35.59
CA PHE A 207 -0.60 -36.30 36.62
C PHE A 207 -1.43 -36.35 37.89
#